data_AF-A0A7G8XAF9-F1
#
_entry.id   AF-A0A7G8XAF9-F1
#
_cell.length_a   1.000
_cell.length_b   1.000
_cell.length_c   1.000
_cell.angle_alpha   90.00
_cell.angle_beta   90.00
_cell.angle_gamma   90.00
#
_symmetry.space_group_name_H-M   'P 1'
#
loop_
_entity.id
_entity.type
_entity.pdbx_description
1 polymer ?
#
loop_
_entity_poly.entity_id
_entity_poly.type
_entity_poly.pdbx_seq_one_letter_code
_entity_poly.pdbx_strand_id
1 'polypeptide(L)' 'MGNMIFVFLYIIGWLLMPILCVIFCLNLVSILKKVKNEEKTTVNTAWLTISFTLIMWGIAMIASVGVY' A
#
# COMPACT_ATOMS: atom_id res chain seq x y z
N MET A 1 20.88 19.19 6.21
CA MET A 1 19.46 19.35 5.81
C MET A 1 18.90 18.12 5.12
N GLY A 2 19.58 17.53 4.13
CA GLY A 2 19.12 16.30 3.43
C GLY A 2 18.85 15.09 4.34
N ASN A 3 19.73 14.80 5.31
CA ASN A 3 19.60 13.64 6.19
C ASN A 3 18.33 13.65 7.07
N MET A 4 17.86 14.85 7.44
CA MET A 4 16.69 15.02 8.30
C MET A 4 15.38 14.76 7.55
N ILE A 5 15.34 15.07 6.25
CA ILE A 5 14.21 14.78 5.36
C ILE A 5 14.07 13.27 5.15
N PHE A 6 15.18 12.54 4.97
CA PHE A 6 15.15 11.09 4.82
C PHE A 6 14.60 10.38 6.06
N VAL A 7 15.02 10.80 7.27
CA VAL A 7 14.52 10.25 8.53
C VAL A 7 13.01 10.51 8.69
N PHE A 8 12.55 11.71 8.33
CA PHE A 8 11.12 12.06 8.37
C PHE A 8 10.28 11.19 7.43
N LEU A 9 10.73 11.01 6.18
CA LEU A 9 10.05 10.15 5.20
C LEU A 9 10.03 8.67 5.63
N TYR A 10 11.11 8.20 6.26
CA TYR A 10 11.18 6.84 6.81
C TYR A 10 10.13 6.60 7.91
N ILE A 11 10.02 7.53 8.86
CA ILE A 11 9.05 7.43 9.97
C ILE A 11 7.61 7.45 9.44
N ILE A 12 7.32 8.31 8.45
CA ILE A 12 6.00 8.36 7.81
C ILE A 12 5.70 7.05 7.08
N GLY A 13 6.64 6.55 6.29
CA GLY A 13 6.48 5.28 5.58
C GLY A 13 6.20 4.12 6.55
N TRP A 14 6.93 4.07 7.66
CA TRP A 14 6.73 3.08 8.72
C TRP A 14 5.34 3.13 9.35
N LEU A 15 4.82 4.33 9.63
CA LEU A 15 3.47 4.51 10.18
C LEU A 15 2.37 4.25 9.15
N LEU A 16 2.62 4.57 7.88
CA LEU A 16 1.65 4.44 6.80
C LEU A 16 1.49 2.98 6.32
N MET A 17 2.56 2.18 6.37
CA MET A 17 2.56 0.78 5.93
C MET A 17 1.48 -0.12 6.58
N PRO A 18 1.30 -0.14 7.92
CA PRO A 18 0.23 -0.93 8.52
C PRO A 18 -1.16 -0.46 8.09
N ILE A 19 -1.35 0.86 7.89
CA ILE A 19 -2.61 1.43 7.42
C ILE A 19 -2.90 0.96 5.99
N LEU A 20 -1.92 1.02 5.10
CA LEU A 20 -2.03 0.54 3.71
C LEU A 20 -2.32 -0.96 3.65
N CYS A 21 -1.72 -1.77 4.52
CA CYS A 21 -2.00 -3.20 4.61
C CYS A 21 -3.45 -3.48 5.02
N VAL A 22 -3.96 -2.79 6.04
CA VAL A 22 -5.36 -2.93 6.46
C VAL A 22 -6.30 -2.53 5.33
N ILE A 23 -6.02 -1.39 4.68
CA ILE A 23 -6.78 -0.92 3.52
C ILE A 23 -6.78 -1.97 2.40
N PHE A 24 -5.61 -2.51 2.05
CA PHE A 24 -5.49 -3.53 1.01
C PHE A 24 -6.35 -4.76 1.33
N CYS A 25 -6.24 -5.30 2.56
CA CYS A 25 -7.02 -6.45 2.98
C CYS A 25 -8.54 -6.18 2.96
N LEU A 26 -8.98 -5.02 3.47
CA LEU A 26 -10.40 -4.67 3.51
C LEU A 26 -10.98 -4.47 2.11
N ASN A 27 -10.24 -3.86 1.19
CA ASN A 27 -10.67 -3.75 -0.21
C ASN A 27 -10.76 -5.10 -0.88
N LEU A 28 -9.79 -5.99 -0.65
CA LEU A 28 -9.81 -7.33 -1.23
C LEU A 28 -11.04 -8.10 -0.77
N VAL A 29 -11.35 -8.08 0.53
CA VAL A 29 -12.57 -8.69 1.08
C VAL A 29 -13.83 -8.03 0.51
N SER A 30 -13.83 -6.70 0.33
CA SER A 30 -14.96 -5.98 -0.27
C SER A 30 -15.18 -6.37 -1.74
N ILE A 31 -14.12 -6.48 -2.53
CA ILE A 31 -14.19 -6.95 -3.93
C ILE A 31 -14.76 -8.35 -3.98
N LEU A 32 -14.26 -9.28 -3.15
CA LEU A 32 -14.75 -10.67 -3.11
C LEU A 32 -16.26 -10.73 -2.79
N LYS A 33 -16.74 -9.90 -1.84
CA LYS A 33 -18.17 -9.80 -1.52
C LYS A 33 -18.99 -9.20 -2.66
N LYS A 34 -18.48 -8.13 -3.29
CA LYS A 34 -19.16 -7.41 -4.38
C LYS A 34 -19.23 -8.22 -5.67
N VAL A 35 -18.17 -8.96 -6.02
CA VAL A 35 -18.17 -9.87 -7.18
C VAL A 35 -19.25 -10.94 -7.00
N LYS A 36 -19.43 -11.47 -5.80
CA LYS A 36 -20.48 -12.45 -5.50
C LYS A 36 -21.90 -11.88 -5.68
N ASN A 37 -22.09 -10.58 -5.42
CA ASN A 37 -23.40 -9.92 -5.53
C ASN A 37 -23.58 -9.12 -6.83
N GLU A 38 -22.69 -9.29 -7.82
CA GLU A 38 -22.66 -8.54 -9.09
C GLU A 38 -22.66 -6.99 -8.92
N GLU A 39 -22.04 -6.51 -7.83
CA GLU A 39 -21.93 -5.09 -7.53
C GLU A 39 -20.69 -4.46 -8.19
N LYS A 40 -20.74 -3.14 -8.46
CA LYS A 40 -19.60 -2.40 -9.02
C LYS A 40 -18.40 -2.41 -8.07
N THR A 41 -17.27 -2.92 -8.55
CA THR A 41 -16.01 -3.04 -7.80
C THR A 41 -15.00 -1.92 -8.07
N THR A 42 -15.25 -1.04 -9.05
CA THR A 42 -14.28 -0.06 -9.57
C THR A 42 -13.54 0.75 -8.50
N VAL A 43 -14.26 1.26 -7.49
CA VAL A 43 -13.67 2.07 -6.41
C VAL A 43 -12.77 1.24 -5.50
N ASN A 44 -13.22 0.04 -5.12
CA ASN A 44 -12.44 -0.87 -4.28
C ASN A 44 -11.22 -1.41 -5.02
N THR A 45 -11.34 -1.67 -6.32
CA THR A 45 -10.22 -2.09 -7.16
C THR A 45 -9.17 -0.98 -7.27
N ALA A 46 -9.58 0.27 -7.47
CA ALA A 46 -8.65 1.40 -7.50
C ALA A 46 -7.92 1.54 -6.15
N TRP A 47 -8.64 1.47 -5.02
CA TRP A 47 -8.06 1.59 -3.68
C TRP A 47 -7.14 0.40 -3.35
N LEU A 48 -7.49 -0.81 -3.79
CA LEU A 48 -6.65 -2.00 -3.71
C LEU A 48 -5.35 -1.82 -4.50
N THR A 49 -5.45 -1.42 -5.78
CA THR A 49 -4.29 -1.25 -6.67
C THR A 49 -3.35 -0.19 -6.13
N ILE A 50 -3.85 0.97 -5.73
CA ILE A 50 -3.04 2.05 -5.15
C ILE A 50 -2.29 1.55 -3.90
N SER A 51 -3.01 0.90 -2.98
CA SER A 51 -2.41 0.39 -1.73
C SER A 51 -1.35 -0.68 -2.01
N PHE A 52 -1.64 -1.60 -2.93
CA PHE A 52 -0.72 -2.64 -3.32
C PHE A 52 0.54 -2.09 -3.99
N THR A 53 0.39 -1.13 -4.91
CA THR A 53 1.52 -0.49 -5.58
C THR A 53 2.41 0.22 -4.57
N LEU A 54 1.85 0.95 -3.60
CA LEU A 54 2.63 1.63 -2.55
C LEU A 54 3.40 0.64 -1.65
N ILE A 55 2.77 -0.48 -1.27
CA ILE A 55 3.42 -1.53 -0.49
C ILE A 55 4.57 -2.16 -1.29
N MET A 56 4.32 -2.58 -2.53
CA MET A 56 5.33 -3.21 -3.39
C MET A 56 6.48 -2.26 -3.72
N TRP A 57 6.20 -0.98 -3.92
CA TRP A 57 7.23 0.04 -4.13
C TRP A 57 8.11 0.20 -2.89
N GLY A 58 7.51 0.21 -1.70
CA GLY A 58 8.26 0.24 -0.44
C GLY A 58 9.20 -0.96 -0.30
N ILE A 59 8.72 -2.16 -0.61
CA ILE A 59 9.55 -3.39 -0.60
C ILE A 59 10.67 -3.31 -1.64
N ALA A 60 10.38 -2.86 -2.86
CA ALA A 60 11.37 -2.73 -3.92
C ALA A 60 12.49 -1.74 -3.58
N MET A 61 12.16 -0.63 -2.92
CA MET A 61 13.13 0.36 -2.45
C MET A 61 14.02 -0.20 -1.35
N ILE A 62 13.47 -0.96 -0.40
CA ILE A 62 14.27 -1.61 0.66
C ILE A 62 15.17 -2.68 0.05
N ALA A 63 14.63 -3.48 -0.87
CA ALA A 63 15.38 -4.52 -1.57
C ALA A 63 16.52 -3.93 -2.41
N SER A 64 16.32 -2.79 -3.08
CA SER A 64 17.37 -2.16 -3.88
C SER A 64 18.50 -1.61 -3.01
N VAL A 65 18.22 -1.11 -1.80
CA VAL A 65 19.25 -0.65 -0.86
C VAL A 65 20.11 -1.81 -0.32
N GLY A 66 19.54 -3.01 -0.18
CA GLY A 66 20.28 -4.20 0.26
C GLY A 66 21.14 -4.89 -0.82
N VAL A 67 21.10 -4.41 -2.06
CA VAL A 67 21.84 -4.97 -3.22
C VAL A 67 23.13 -4.19 -3.52
N TYR A 68 23.32 -3.01 -2.90
CA TYR A 68 24.54 -2.20 -3.02
C TYR A 68 25.38 -2.22 -1.75
#